data_AF-A0A4R8WFM5-F1
#
_entry.id   AF-A0A4R8WFM5-F1
#
_cell.length_a   1.000
_cell.length_b   1.000
_cell.length_c   1.000
_cell.angle_alpha   90.00
_cell.angle_beta   90.00
_cell.angle_gamma   90.00
#
_symmetry.space_group_name_H-M   'P 1'
#
loop_
_entity.id
_entity.type
_entity.pdbx_description
1 polymer ?
#
loop_
_entity_poly.entity_id
_entity_poly.type
_entity_poly.pdbx_seq_one_letter_code
_entity_poly.pdbx_strand_id
1 'polypeptide(L)'
;MAVKIRLKRMGKIRAPYYRIVVADSRTKRDGRVIEEIGIYHPTQEPSVIEVKSERAQYWLGVGAQPTEQVAALLKLTGDWGIFKGDKNAVSTVRVKEAKVAFVADEKKKPVLKPKADKPVAKEEAPKEAVADAAAPEEDKA
;
A
#
# COMPACT_ATOMS: atom_id res chain seq x y z
N MET A 1 14.81 -24.76 13.36
CA MET A 1 13.85 -23.76 13.87
C MET A 1 14.57 -22.44 13.71
N ALA A 2 14.17 -21.63 12.73
CA ALA A 2 14.91 -20.43 12.38
C ALA A 2 13.93 -19.41 11.83
N VAL A 3 13.87 -18.25 12.47
CA VAL A 3 13.08 -17.11 12.03
C VAL A 3 13.83 -16.43 10.88
N LYS A 4 13.13 -16.21 9.78
CA LYS A 4 13.68 -15.56 8.59
C LYS A 4 12.90 -14.30 8.26
N ILE A 5 13.60 -13.30 7.74
CA ILE A 5 12.99 -12.13 7.12
C ILE A 5 12.92 -12.38 5.62
N ARG A 6 11.71 -12.47 5.08
CA ARG A 6 11.45 -12.88 3.69
C ARG A 6 10.38 -12.02 3.04
N LEU A 7 10.30 -12.11 1.71
CA LEU A 7 9.24 -11.46 0.94
C LEU A 7 8.02 -12.38 0.82
N LYS A 8 6.87 -11.90 1.29
CA LYS A 8 5.56 -12.50 1.05
C LYS A 8 4.99 -11.90 -0.23
N ARG A 9 4.60 -12.76 -1.19
CA ARG A 9 4.06 -12.28 -2.47
C ARG A 9 2.57 -12.00 -2.33
N MET A 10 2.18 -10.82 -2.78
CA MET A 10 0.82 -10.34 -2.89
C MET A 10 0.62 -9.76 -4.31
N GLY A 11 -0.60 -9.33 -4.60
CA GLY A 11 -0.94 -8.71 -5.87
C GLY A 11 -1.43 -9.71 -6.92
N LYS A 12 -1.51 -9.23 -8.17
CA LYS A 12 -2.12 -9.95 -9.29
C LYS A 12 -1.04 -10.52 -10.20
N ILE A 13 -1.47 -11.32 -11.19
CA ILE A 13 -0.59 -11.71 -12.29
C ILE A 13 0.00 -10.44 -12.96
N ARG A 14 1.31 -10.45 -13.25
CA ARG A 14 2.07 -9.31 -13.81
C ARG A 14 2.11 -8.02 -12.97
N ALA A 15 1.53 -8.02 -11.77
CA ALA A 15 1.60 -6.91 -10.82
C ALA A 15 2.00 -7.43 -9.43
N PRO A 16 3.27 -7.85 -9.25
CA PRO A 16 3.75 -8.33 -7.96
C PRO A 16 3.87 -7.18 -6.95
N TYR A 17 3.32 -7.42 -5.75
CA TYR A 17 3.49 -6.58 -4.58
C TYR A 17 4.08 -7.45 -3.46
N TYR A 18 5.07 -6.94 -2.73
CA TYR A 18 5.71 -7.72 -1.68
C TYR A 18 5.54 -7.07 -0.32
N ARG A 19 5.31 -7.88 0.70
CA ARG A 19 5.46 -7.48 2.09
C ARG A 19 6.76 -8.06 2.64
N ILE A 20 7.53 -7.25 3.35
CA ILE A 20 8.70 -7.70 4.08
C ILE A 20 8.19 -8.24 5.42
N VAL A 21 8.28 -9.56 5.60
CA VAL A 21 7.67 -10.26 6.73
C VAL A 21 8.69 -11.07 7.50
N VAL A 22 8.45 -11.18 8.80
CA VAL A 22 9.18 -12.06 9.70
C VAL A 22 8.35 -13.32 9.91
N ALA A 23 8.92 -14.48 9.58
CA ALA A 23 8.22 -15.75 9.70
C ALA A 23 9.19 -16.90 10.01
N ASP A 24 8.70 -17.97 10.63
CA ASP A 24 9.48 -19.20 10.77
C ASP A 24 9.74 -19.82 9.38
N SER A 25 10.96 -20.31 9.19
CA SER A 25 11.43 -20.90 7.93
C SER A 25 10.62 -22.08 7.40
N ARG A 26 9.89 -22.81 8.25
CA ARG A 26 9.06 -23.97 7.85
C ARG A 26 7.70 -23.56 7.29
N THR A 27 7.28 -22.32 7.51
CA THR A 27 5.98 -21.85 7.05
C THR A 27 5.96 -21.63 5.53
N LYS A 28 4.82 -21.86 4.88
CA LYS A 28 4.61 -21.57 3.45
C LYS A 28 4.88 -20.09 3.14
N ARG A 29 5.38 -19.76 1.94
CA ARG A 29 5.73 -18.39 1.51
C ARG A 29 4.67 -17.35 1.90
N ASP A 30 3.41 -17.62 1.55
CA ASP A 30 2.29 -16.70 1.77
C ASP A 30 1.44 -17.05 3.00
N GLY A 31 1.96 -17.91 3.89
CA GLY A 31 1.26 -18.39 5.07
C GLY A 31 1.21 -17.39 6.23
N ARG A 32 1.06 -17.95 7.45
CA ARG A 32 1.08 -17.22 8.71
C ARG A 32 2.45 -16.54 8.91
N VAL A 33 2.40 -15.28 9.33
CA VAL A 33 3.56 -14.45 9.64
C VAL A 33 3.52 -14.07 11.12
N ILE A 34 4.69 -13.75 11.68
CA ILE A 34 4.80 -13.23 13.04
C ILE A 34 4.52 -11.73 13.02
N GLU A 35 5.22 -11.01 12.13
CA GLU A 35 5.12 -9.56 11.99
C GLU A 35 5.40 -9.11 10.56
N GLU A 36 4.73 -8.03 10.14
CA GLU A 36 4.98 -7.33 8.88
C GLU A 36 5.78 -6.05 9.17
N ILE A 37 7.03 -6.01 8.68
CA ILE A 37 7.98 -4.92 8.99
C ILE A 37 8.11 -3.91 7.86
N GLY A 38 7.56 -4.18 6.67
CA GLY A 38 7.68 -3.26 5.55
C GLY A 38 6.99 -3.71 4.27
N ILE A 39 7.11 -2.90 3.23
CA ILE A 39 6.56 -3.13 1.90
C ILE A 39 7.64 -2.94 0.83
N TYR A 40 7.51 -3.68 -0.26
CA TYR A 40 8.38 -3.58 -1.42
C TYR A 40 7.56 -3.68 -2.71
N HIS A 41 7.65 -2.64 -3.54
CA HIS A 41 6.96 -2.55 -4.82
C HIS A 41 7.95 -2.36 -5.98
N PRO A 42 8.32 -3.44 -6.70
CA PRO A 42 9.32 -3.35 -7.77
C PRO A 42 8.81 -2.75 -9.08
N THR A 43 7.51 -2.79 -9.35
CA THR A 43 6.97 -2.31 -10.64
C THR A 43 6.81 -0.80 -10.73
N GLN A 44 7.12 -0.06 -9.66
CA GLN A 44 7.11 1.40 -9.69
C GLN A 44 8.53 1.89 -10.01
N GLU A 45 8.60 2.97 -10.80
CA GLU A 45 9.84 3.72 -11.02
C GLU A 45 9.71 5.08 -10.33
N PRO A 46 10.54 5.38 -9.31
CA PRO A 46 11.44 4.46 -8.57
C PRO A 46 10.69 3.43 -7.71
N SER A 47 11.37 2.32 -7.37
CA SER A 47 10.78 1.25 -6.55
C SER A 47 10.45 1.73 -5.14
N VAL A 48 9.22 1.48 -4.70
CA VAL A 48 8.78 1.85 -3.34
C VAL A 48 9.31 0.82 -2.35
N ILE A 49 10.10 1.29 -1.38
CA ILE A 49 10.65 0.48 -0.30
C ILE A 49 10.39 1.24 0.99
N GLU A 50 9.57 0.64 1.86
CA GLU A 50 9.30 1.19 3.18
C GLU A 50 9.58 0.11 4.20
N VAL A 51 10.46 0.40 5.17
CA VAL A 51 10.85 -0.51 6.24
C VAL A 51 10.70 0.22 7.56
N LYS A 52 10.10 -0.43 8.55
CA LYS A 52 10.08 0.04 9.93
C LYS A 52 11.44 -0.27 10.56
N SER A 53 12.36 0.69 10.52
CA SER A 53 13.75 0.54 10.98
C SER A 53 13.85 -0.03 12.39
N GLU A 54 13.08 0.47 13.35
CA GLU A 54 13.10 -0.01 14.74
C GLU A 54 12.82 -1.52 14.85
N ARG A 55 11.78 -2.00 14.14
CA ARG A 55 11.41 -3.41 14.15
C ARG A 55 12.40 -4.27 13.38
N ALA A 56 12.95 -3.74 12.28
CA ALA A 56 14.01 -4.42 11.54
C ALA A 56 15.25 -4.64 12.44
N GLN A 57 15.68 -3.62 13.19
CA GLN A 57 16.81 -3.75 14.12
C GLN A 57 16.54 -4.76 15.23
N TYR A 58 15.35 -4.75 15.84
CA TYR A 58 14.96 -5.73 16.84
C TYR A 58 15.08 -7.16 16.31
N TRP A 59 14.50 -7.42 15.13
CA TRP A 59 14.48 -8.77 14.55
C TRP A 59 15.88 -9.25 14.14
N LEU A 60 16.72 -8.35 13.63
CA LEU A 60 18.13 -8.65 13.37
C LEU A 60 18.90 -8.95 14.66
N GLY A 61 18.62 -8.21 15.74
CA GLY A 61 19.22 -8.41 17.08
C GLY A 61 18.87 -9.75 17.72
N VAL A 62 17.63 -10.23 17.57
CA VAL A 62 17.24 -11.58 18.05
C VAL A 62 17.72 -12.72 17.14
N GLY A 63 18.47 -12.40 16.08
CA GLY A 63 19.11 -13.38 15.19
C GLY A 63 18.26 -13.81 13.98
N ALA A 64 17.22 -13.08 13.62
CA ALA A 64 16.45 -13.37 12.41
C ALA A 64 17.34 -13.26 11.17
N GLN A 65 17.30 -14.28 10.31
CA GLN A 65 18.15 -14.34 9.12
C GLN A 65 17.42 -13.76 7.90
N PRO A 66 17.89 -12.65 7.30
CA PRO A 66 17.29 -12.12 6.09
C PRO A 66 17.60 -13.02 4.88
N THR A 67 16.64 -13.12 3.96
CA THR A 67 16.87 -13.70 2.63
C THR A 67 17.67 -12.74 1.74
N GLU A 68 18.32 -13.25 0.69
CA GLU A 68 19.25 -12.46 -0.17
C GLU A 68 18.62 -11.16 -0.68
N GLN A 69 17.40 -11.21 -1.22
CA GLN A 69 16.69 -10.03 -1.72
C GLN A 69 16.35 -9.05 -0.59
N VAL A 70 15.94 -9.54 0.58
CA VAL A 70 15.69 -8.68 1.75
C VAL A 70 16.98 -8.04 2.25
N ALA A 71 18.10 -8.76 2.24
CA ALA A 71 19.39 -8.20 2.61
C ALA A 71 19.80 -7.07 1.64
N ALA A 72 19.51 -7.19 0.35
CA ALA A 72 19.73 -6.10 -0.61
C ALA A 72 18.85 -4.87 -0.31
N LEU A 73 17.57 -5.08 0.05
CA LEU A 73 16.68 -3.98 0.46
C LEU A 73 17.16 -3.30 1.75
N LEU A 74 17.55 -4.06 2.77
CA LEU A 74 18.06 -3.53 4.04
C LEU A 74 19.39 -2.78 3.87
N LYS A 75 20.23 -3.18 2.90
CA LYS A 75 21.42 -2.42 2.53
C LYS A 75 21.06 -1.08 1.88
N LEU A 76 20.05 -1.06 1.02
CA LEU A 76 19.59 0.16 0.35
C LEU A 76 18.93 1.14 1.33
N THR A 77 18.14 0.64 2.27
CA THR A 77 17.52 1.46 3.34
C THR A 77 18.53 1.90 4.40
N GLY A 78 19.68 1.23 4.52
CA GLY A 78 20.73 1.52 5.51
C GLY A 78 20.58 0.74 6.82
N ASP A 79 19.45 0.07 7.06
CA ASP A 79 19.20 -0.72 8.26
C ASP A 79 20.25 -1.83 8.48
N TRP A 80 20.76 -2.43 7.39
CA TRP A 80 21.81 -3.44 7.51
C TRP A 80 23.15 -2.86 8.00
N GLY A 81 23.49 -1.63 7.58
CA GLY A 81 24.68 -0.94 8.03
C GLY A 81 24.58 -0.55 9.51
N ILE A 82 23.43 -0.02 9.93
CA ILE A 82 23.14 0.30 11.34
C ILE A 82 23.31 -0.94 12.20
N PHE A 83 22.76 -2.08 11.78
CA PHE A 83 22.87 -3.35 12.50
C PHE A 83 24.33 -3.84 12.66
N LYS A 84 25.17 -3.57 11.66
CA LYS A 84 26.60 -3.94 11.68
C LYS A 84 27.49 -2.94 12.45
N GLY A 85 26.92 -1.85 12.95
CA GLY A 85 27.63 -0.84 13.73
C GLY A 85 28.09 0.37 12.92
N ASP A 86 27.73 0.46 11.63
CA ASP A 86 28.03 1.61 10.78
C ASP A 86 27.01 2.71 11.04
N LYS A 87 27.40 3.71 11.85
CA LYS A 87 26.56 4.86 12.22
C LYS A 87 26.25 5.82 11.07
N ASN A 88 26.90 5.64 9.90
CA ASN A 88 26.77 6.48 8.71
C ASN A 88 25.89 5.85 7.61
N ALA A 89 25.11 4.81 7.92
CA ALA A 89 24.27 4.17 6.92
C ALA A 89 23.09 5.09 6.52
N VAL A 90 23.22 5.72 5.35
CA VAL A 90 22.20 6.61 4.78
C VAL A 90 21.26 5.80 3.87
N SER A 91 19.95 6.01 4.03
CA SER A 91 18.95 5.45 3.12
C SER A 91 19.14 5.99 1.71
N THR A 92 19.50 5.11 0.78
CA THR A 92 19.67 5.42 -0.66
C THR A 92 18.39 5.07 -1.45
N VAL A 93 17.25 4.98 -0.77
CA VAL A 93 15.96 4.71 -1.43
C VAL A 93 15.57 5.94 -2.27
N ARG A 94 15.39 5.73 -3.57
CA ARG A 94 14.89 6.77 -4.48
C ARG A 94 13.39 6.94 -4.25
N VAL A 95 12.95 8.13 -3.86
CA VAL A 95 11.54 8.45 -3.68
C VAL A 95 11.00 9.06 -4.97
N LYS A 96 9.82 8.61 -5.40
CA LYS A 96 9.12 9.19 -6.55
C LYS A 96 8.65 10.60 -6.18
N GLU A 97 9.05 11.59 -6.96
CA GLU A 97 8.54 12.95 -6.78
C GLU A 97 7.02 12.98 -6.93
N ALA A 98 6.36 13.65 -5.98
CA ALA A 98 4.90 13.76 -5.95
C ALA A 98 4.42 14.40 -7.26
N LYS A 99 3.44 13.78 -7.92
CA LYS A 99 2.84 14.29 -9.14
C LYS A 99 2.23 15.66 -8.82
N VAL A 100 2.82 16.72 -9.37
CA VAL A 100 2.37 18.11 -9.18
C VAL A 100 0.88 18.19 -9.50
N ALA A 101 0.09 18.72 -8.55
CA ALA A 101 -1.33 18.95 -8.76
C ALA A 101 -1.51 19.83 -10.00
N PHE A 102 -2.37 19.40 -10.92
CA PHE A 102 -2.71 20.17 -12.11
C PHE A 102 -3.36 21.48 -11.66
N VAL A 103 -2.60 22.58 -11.69
CA VAL A 103 -3.15 23.93 -11.55
C VAL A 103 -3.80 24.25 -12.90
N ALA A 104 -5.13 24.38 -12.89
CA ALA A 104 -5.86 24.86 -14.06
C ALA A 104 -5.43 26.29 -14.37
N ASP A 105 -4.92 26.52 -15.58
CA ASP A 105 -4.52 27.84 -16.05
C ASP A 105 -5.78 28.66 -16.39
N GLU A 106 -6.18 29.58 -15.49
CA GLU A 106 -7.37 30.43 -15.63
C GLU A 106 -7.29 31.45 -16.79
N LYS A 107 -6.19 31.52 -17.55
CA LYS A 107 -6.05 32.46 -18.67
C LYS A 107 -6.54 31.93 -20.02
N LYS A 108 -6.96 30.66 -20.13
CA LYS A 108 -7.64 30.17 -21.32
C LYS A 108 -9.15 30.37 -21.18
N LYS A 109 -9.67 31.43 -21.82
CA LYS A 109 -11.10 31.69 -22.01
C LYS A 109 -11.82 30.39 -22.43
N PRO A 110 -12.88 29.96 -21.73
CA PRO A 110 -13.72 28.85 -22.19
C PRO A 110 -14.54 29.35 -23.38
N VAL A 111 -13.99 29.23 -24.59
CA VAL A 111 -14.76 29.44 -25.82
C VAL A 111 -15.39 28.11 -26.20
N LEU A 112 -16.43 27.74 -25.46
CA LEU A 112 -17.51 26.86 -25.92
C LEU A 112 -18.76 27.35 -25.18
N LYS A 113 -19.50 28.25 -25.81
CA LYS A 113 -20.88 28.56 -25.42
C LYS A 113 -21.77 27.51 -26.09
N PRO A 114 -22.44 26.60 -25.37
CA PRO A 114 -23.62 25.97 -25.90
C PRO A 114 -24.72 27.03 -25.93
N LYS A 115 -25.11 27.45 -27.14
CA LYS A 115 -26.33 28.22 -27.35
C LYS A 115 -27.50 27.25 -27.53
N ALA A 116 -28.63 27.67 -26.98
CA ALA A 116 -30.01 27.25 -27.25
C ALA A 116 -30.59 26.14 -26.34
N ASP A 117 -31.15 26.61 -25.23
CA ASP A 117 -32.49 26.23 -24.76
C ASP A 117 -33.48 26.00 -25.90
N LYS A 118 -34.25 24.91 -25.78
CA LYS A 118 -35.67 24.86 -26.16
C LYS A 118 -36.43 24.04 -25.12
N PRO A 119 -37.44 24.62 -24.43
CA PRO A 119 -38.23 23.94 -23.40
C PRO A 119 -39.51 23.26 -23.95
N VAL A 120 -40.17 22.52 -23.05
CA VAL A 120 -41.57 22.02 -23.06
C VAL A 120 -41.80 20.67 -23.77
N ALA A 121 -42.54 19.67 -23.28
CA ALA A 121 -43.03 19.20 -21.97
C ALA A 121 -43.88 17.93 -22.26
N LYS A 122 -43.83 16.96 -21.35
CA LYS A 122 -44.89 16.02 -20.90
C LYS A 122 -44.21 15.07 -19.89
N GLU A 123 -44.40 15.21 -18.57
CA GLU A 123 -45.61 14.85 -17.79
C GLU A 123 -45.96 13.38 -18.09
N GLU A 124 -45.77 12.40 -17.21
CA GLU A 124 -46.27 12.26 -15.83
C GLU A 124 -45.31 11.44 -14.92
N ALA A 125 -45.28 11.80 -13.63
CA ALA A 125 -44.91 10.94 -12.49
C ALA A 125 -46.14 10.06 -12.10
N PRO A 126 -46.21 9.24 -11.02
CA PRO A 126 -45.20 8.99 -9.97
C PRO A 126 -45.16 7.56 -9.34
N LYS A 127 -44.08 7.32 -8.55
CA LYS A 127 -44.02 6.63 -7.23
C LYS A 127 -44.34 5.14 -7.07
N GLU A 128 -43.33 4.42 -6.57
CA GLU A 128 -43.30 3.68 -5.29
C GLU A 128 -41.79 3.41 -5.01
N ALA A 129 -41.08 3.94 -4.01
CA ALA A 129 -41.34 4.17 -2.59
C ALA A 129 -41.66 2.90 -1.81
N VAL A 130 -40.67 2.03 -1.58
CA VAL A 130 -40.50 1.38 -0.28
C VAL A 130 -39.00 1.17 0.00
N ALA A 131 -38.45 2.07 0.80
CA ALA A 131 -37.37 1.72 1.71
C ALA A 131 -38.03 0.98 2.88
N ASP A 132 -37.72 -0.29 3.05
CA ASP A 132 -38.05 -1.02 4.28
C ASP A 132 -36.74 -1.44 4.93
N ALA A 133 -36.47 -0.75 6.03
CA ALA A 133 -35.46 -1.09 7.02
C ALA A 133 -36.21 -1.59 8.26
N ALA A 134 -35.56 -2.53 8.95
CA ALA A 134 -35.75 -2.92 10.36
C ALA A 134 -36.48 -4.25 10.63
N ALA A 135 -35.64 -5.28 10.87
CA ALA A 135 -35.64 -6.18 12.03
C ALA A 135 -36.97 -6.78 12.56
N PRO A 136 -37.11 -8.12 12.57
CA PRO A 136 -38.13 -8.80 13.37
C PRO A 136 -37.64 -9.10 14.81
N GLU A 137 -38.62 -9.15 15.72
CA GLU A 137 -38.70 -9.85 17.01
C GLU A 137 -37.87 -9.37 18.22
N GLU A 138 -38.54 -8.66 19.13
CA GLU A 138 -38.46 -9.00 20.56
C GLU A 138 -39.85 -8.85 21.22
N ASP A 139 -40.29 -9.96 21.79
CA ASP A 139 -41.60 -10.27 22.37
C ASP A 139 -41.61 -9.87 23.85
N LYS A 140 -42.56 -9.04 24.29
CA LYS A 140 -42.99 -8.87 25.70
C LYS A 140 -44.23 -7.97 25.82
N ALA A 141 -45.39 -8.60 26.03
CA ALA A 141 -46.44 -8.23 27.01
C ALA A 141 -47.70 -9.05 26.76
#